data_AF-A0AAE3W3Z0-F1
#
_entry.id   AF-A0AAE3W3Z0-F1
#
_cell.length_a   1.000
_cell.length_b   1.000
_cell.length_c   1.000
_cell.angle_alpha   90.00
_cell.angle_beta   90.00
_cell.angle_gamma   90.00
#
_symmetry.space_group_name_H-M   'P 1'
#
loop_
_entity.id
_entity.type
_entity.pdbx_description
1 polymer ?
#
loop_
_entity_poly.entity_id
_entity_poly.type
_entity_poly.pdbx_seq_one_letter_code
_entity_poly.pdbx_strand_id
1 'polypeptide(L)'
;MTGANPYLVNPRWVVAERVGDAVRRRYPAHVLSVAVHGSLAHGDDGDGDGVEMIVATYRPGGGPPGVSRRVDGVLVRLSATGADDHLRAARTLTPRWPLTADRYVTTRALHDPDGWLRRVRDTHLSRLAQARPPEFTALARQAWASAAAAHARAVRLAEWYETDAALQQLGEVRLHAALVTGLLSRTYFRDGADAVRRTGFAGLDMADLGRVLRELATELAGRGRPVDATPETMFDS
;
A
#
# COMPACT_ATOMS: atom_id res chain seq x y z
N MET A 1 -21.00 -24.58 27.07
CA MET A 1 -21.46 -23.78 25.92
C MET A 1 -20.31 -22.91 25.47
N THR A 2 -19.43 -23.48 24.66
CA THR A 2 -18.21 -22.85 24.14
C THR A 2 -18.58 -22.06 22.89
N GLY A 3 -18.45 -20.72 22.94
CA GLY A 3 -18.68 -19.87 21.78
C GLY A 3 -17.70 -20.22 20.68
N ALA A 4 -18.20 -20.83 19.61
CA ALA A 4 -17.42 -21.12 18.41
C ALA A 4 -16.88 -19.80 17.85
N ASN A 5 -15.57 -19.74 17.65
CA ASN A 5 -14.91 -18.59 17.06
C ASN A 5 -15.44 -18.40 15.62
N PRO A 6 -16.11 -17.27 15.29
CA PRO A 6 -16.74 -17.07 13.98
C PRO A 6 -15.76 -17.04 12.81
N TYR A 7 -14.44 -16.99 13.06
CA TYR A 7 -13.40 -17.05 12.04
C TYR A 7 -13.10 -18.47 11.49
N LEU A 8 -13.71 -19.53 12.05
CA LEU A 8 -13.39 -20.93 11.70
C LEU A 8 -14.02 -21.47 10.40
N VAL A 9 -14.80 -20.69 9.64
CA VAL A 9 -15.46 -21.18 8.40
C VAL A 9 -14.88 -20.56 7.13
N ASN A 10 -13.96 -19.59 7.22
CA ASN A 10 -13.36 -18.99 6.03
C ASN A 10 -12.18 -19.87 5.54
N PRO A 11 -12.28 -20.55 4.39
CA PRO A 11 -11.26 -21.47 3.91
C PRO A 11 -9.90 -20.80 3.69
N ARG A 12 -9.87 -19.48 3.49
CA ARG A 12 -8.64 -18.70 3.32
C ARG A 12 -7.83 -18.63 4.62
N TRP A 13 -8.47 -18.53 5.79
CA TRP A 13 -7.78 -18.58 7.09
C TRP A 13 -7.15 -19.94 7.35
N VAL A 14 -7.86 -21.04 7.03
CA VAL A 14 -7.34 -22.41 7.15
C VAL A 14 -6.11 -22.62 6.25
N VAL A 15 -6.16 -22.13 5.00
CA VAL A 15 -5.00 -22.18 4.09
C VAL A 15 -3.84 -21.34 4.65
N ALA A 16 -4.12 -20.13 5.16
CA ALA A 16 -3.10 -19.26 5.73
C ALA A 16 -2.38 -19.92 6.93
N GLU A 17 -3.13 -20.52 7.85
CA GLU A 17 -2.58 -21.28 8.99
C GLU A 17 -1.70 -22.43 8.53
N ARG A 18 -2.18 -23.26 7.59
CA ARG A 18 -1.41 -24.39 7.05
C ARG A 18 -0.13 -23.96 6.36
N VAL A 19 -0.17 -22.88 5.58
CA VAL A 19 1.01 -22.30 4.94
C VAL A 19 1.97 -21.74 5.99
N GLY A 20 1.46 -21.02 6.99
CA GLY A 20 2.27 -20.48 8.07
C GLY A 20 2.99 -21.58 8.86
N ASP A 21 2.30 -22.66 9.18
CA ASP A 21 2.89 -23.83 9.82
C ASP A 21 3.93 -24.54 8.95
N ALA A 22 3.69 -24.67 7.64
CA ALA A 22 4.67 -25.22 6.71
C ALA A 22 5.95 -24.37 6.65
N VAL A 23 5.81 -23.04 6.63
CA VAL A 23 6.93 -22.09 6.68
C VAL A 23 7.72 -22.28 7.98
N ARG A 24 7.07 -22.32 9.14
CA ARG A 24 7.73 -22.50 10.43
C ARG A 24 8.46 -23.84 10.54
N ARG A 25 7.88 -24.92 10.04
CA ARG A 25 8.52 -26.24 10.04
C ARG A 25 9.73 -26.31 9.11
N ARG A 26 9.68 -25.66 7.95
CA ARG A 26 10.75 -25.71 6.95
C ARG A 26 11.88 -24.71 7.21
N TYR A 27 11.59 -23.60 7.88
CA TYR A 27 12.54 -22.51 8.14
C TYR A 27 12.60 -22.09 9.63
N PRO A 28 12.71 -23.03 10.59
CA PRO A 28 12.54 -22.73 12.01
C PRO A 28 13.57 -21.74 12.56
N ALA A 29 14.81 -21.79 12.06
CA ALA A 29 15.90 -20.92 12.50
C ALA A 29 15.85 -19.50 11.90
N HIS A 30 14.96 -19.25 10.94
CA HIS A 30 14.92 -17.98 10.21
C HIS A 30 13.69 -17.15 10.51
N VAL A 31 12.56 -17.78 10.85
CA VAL A 31 11.27 -17.13 11.00
C VAL A 31 11.17 -16.48 12.39
N LEU A 32 10.96 -15.17 12.40
CA LEU A 32 10.61 -14.40 13.60
C LEU A 32 9.09 -14.32 13.76
N SER A 33 8.38 -14.02 12.67
CA SER A 33 6.94 -13.77 12.68
C SER A 33 6.31 -14.21 11.35
N VAL A 34 5.07 -14.68 11.40
CA VAL A 34 4.23 -15.00 10.25
C VAL A 34 2.88 -14.35 10.43
N ALA A 35 2.41 -13.62 9.42
CA ALA A 35 1.20 -12.85 9.52
C ALA A 35 0.45 -12.74 8.20
N VAL A 36 -0.84 -12.42 8.30
CA VAL A 36 -1.75 -12.14 7.18
C VAL A 36 -2.04 -10.64 7.15
N HIS A 37 -2.02 -10.05 5.95
CA HIS A 37 -2.44 -8.67 5.72
C HIS A 37 -3.43 -8.59 4.55
N GLY A 38 -3.87 -7.38 4.21
CA GLY A 38 -4.85 -7.17 3.13
C GLY A 38 -6.26 -7.56 3.55
N SER A 39 -7.13 -7.81 2.57
CA SER A 39 -8.58 -7.98 2.77
C SER A 39 -8.95 -9.10 3.75
N LEU A 40 -8.22 -10.21 3.76
CA LEU A 40 -8.45 -11.29 4.75
C LEU A 40 -8.24 -10.81 6.19
N ALA A 41 -7.26 -9.93 6.42
CA ALA A 41 -6.99 -9.36 7.74
C ALA A 41 -8.00 -8.27 8.15
N HIS A 42 -8.71 -7.66 7.20
CA HIS A 42 -9.85 -6.77 7.47
C HIS A 42 -11.12 -7.53 7.83
N GLY A 43 -11.19 -8.84 7.57
CA GLY A 43 -12.42 -9.60 7.69
C GLY A 43 -13.39 -9.35 6.52
N ASP A 44 -12.88 -8.91 5.37
CA ASP A 44 -13.69 -8.75 4.16
C ASP A 44 -14.02 -10.15 3.58
N ASP A 45 -15.30 -10.47 3.51
CA ASP A 45 -15.84 -11.72 2.94
C ASP A 45 -16.03 -11.66 1.42
N GLY A 46 -15.44 -10.66 0.75
CA GLY A 46 -15.48 -10.54 -0.70
C GLY A 46 -14.89 -11.78 -1.37
N ASP A 47 -15.72 -12.49 -2.14
CA ASP A 47 -15.31 -13.60 -2.99
C ASP A 47 -14.38 -13.09 -4.09
N GLY A 48 -13.09 -13.42 -3.99
CA GLY A 48 -12.11 -13.14 -5.05
C GLY A 48 -10.71 -12.85 -4.57
N ASP A 49 -10.55 -12.35 -3.34
CA ASP A 49 -9.24 -12.00 -2.83
C ASP A 49 -8.52 -13.20 -2.23
N GLY A 50 -7.29 -13.41 -2.68
CA GLY A 50 -6.37 -14.40 -2.14
C GLY A 50 -5.93 -14.09 -0.70
N VAL A 51 -4.99 -14.88 -0.19
CA VAL A 51 -4.31 -14.66 1.09
C VAL A 51 -3.01 -13.91 0.82
N GLU A 52 -2.84 -12.75 1.43
CA GLU A 52 -1.56 -12.05 1.45
C GLU A 52 -0.86 -12.28 2.79
N MET A 53 0.36 -12.82 2.72
CA MET A 53 1.13 -13.22 3.88
C MET A 53 2.50 -12.56 3.88
N ILE A 54 2.95 -12.23 5.07
CA ILE A 54 4.30 -11.73 5.33
C ILE A 54 5.01 -12.63 6.33
N VAL A 55 6.26 -12.96 6.03
CA VAL A 55 7.18 -13.65 6.91
C VAL A 55 8.28 -12.68 7.29
N ALA A 56 8.34 -12.31 8.57
CA ALA A 56 9.47 -11.58 9.10
C ALA A 56 10.57 -12.55 9.49
N THR A 57 11.80 -12.25 9.08
CA THR A 57 12.95 -13.11 9.33
C THR A 57 13.98 -12.41 10.22
N TYR A 58 14.70 -13.19 11.02
CA TYR A 58 15.78 -12.64 11.88
C TYR A 58 16.89 -11.98 11.08
N ARG A 59 17.18 -12.49 9.87
CA ARG A 59 18.21 -11.97 8.97
C ARG A 59 17.61 -11.63 7.61
N PRO A 60 17.98 -10.50 6.99
CA PRO A 60 17.65 -10.20 5.61
C PRO A 60 18.05 -11.34 4.67
N GLY A 61 17.20 -11.68 3.71
CA GLY A 61 17.45 -12.75 2.74
C GLY A 61 17.41 -14.19 3.30
N GLY A 62 17.20 -14.37 4.61
CA GLY A 62 16.91 -15.69 5.19
C GLY A 62 15.45 -16.11 5.01
N GLY A 63 15.12 -17.35 5.36
CA GLY A 63 13.74 -17.86 5.36
C GLY A 63 13.22 -18.30 3.98
N PRO A 64 11.89 -18.38 3.80
CA PRO A 64 11.31 -18.78 2.52
C PRO A 64 11.51 -17.69 1.45
N PRO A 65 11.68 -18.06 0.17
CA PRO A 65 11.57 -17.08 -0.91
C PRO A 65 10.14 -16.54 -1.00
N GLY A 66 10.00 -15.32 -1.51
CA GLY A 66 8.69 -14.80 -1.89
C GLY A 66 8.05 -15.68 -2.97
N VAL A 67 6.77 -16.01 -2.83
CA VAL A 67 6.08 -16.94 -3.74
C VAL A 67 4.60 -16.58 -3.88
N SER A 68 4.09 -16.73 -5.11
CA SER A 68 2.65 -16.64 -5.40
C SER A 68 2.16 -17.95 -6.04
N ARG A 69 1.30 -18.69 -5.34
CA ARG A 69 0.78 -20.00 -5.77
C ARG A 69 -0.64 -20.23 -5.27
N ARG A 70 -1.42 -21.01 -6.02
CA ARG A 70 -2.71 -21.53 -5.52
C ARG A 70 -2.46 -22.72 -4.61
N VAL A 71 -3.11 -22.72 -3.45
CA VAL A 71 -3.11 -23.81 -2.47
C VAL A 71 -4.57 -24.10 -2.15
N ASP A 72 -5.03 -25.32 -2.47
CA ASP A 72 -6.41 -25.74 -2.26
C ASP A 72 -7.45 -24.75 -2.83
N GLY A 73 -7.19 -24.24 -4.05
CA GLY A 73 -8.03 -23.27 -4.74
C GLY A 73 -7.83 -21.81 -4.32
N VAL A 74 -7.13 -21.55 -3.22
CA VAL A 74 -6.87 -20.19 -2.70
C VAL A 74 -5.54 -19.66 -3.23
N LEU A 75 -5.54 -18.48 -3.87
CA LEU A 75 -4.30 -17.81 -4.25
C LEU A 75 -3.58 -17.30 -2.99
N VAL A 76 -2.37 -17.77 -2.74
CA VAL A 76 -1.52 -17.31 -1.64
C VAL A 76 -0.36 -16.51 -2.21
N ARG A 77 -0.18 -15.29 -1.71
CA ARG A 77 0.99 -14.44 -1.97
C ARG A 77 1.80 -14.31 -0.69
N LEU A 78 2.90 -15.03 -0.61
CA LEU A 78 3.85 -14.98 0.50
C LEU A 78 5.00 -14.05 0.15
N SER A 79 5.27 -13.07 1.00
CA SER A 79 6.48 -12.25 0.96
C SER A 79 7.35 -12.53 2.19
N ALA A 80 8.66 -12.44 2.05
CA ALA A 80 9.60 -12.55 3.16
C ALA A 80 10.42 -11.25 3.27
N THR A 81 10.67 -10.80 4.48
CA THR A 81 11.42 -9.57 4.74
C THR A 81 12.22 -9.69 6.04
N GLY A 82 13.39 -9.02 6.09
CA GLY A 82 14.13 -8.89 7.33
C GLY A 82 13.33 -8.06 8.34
N ALA A 83 13.25 -8.53 9.58
CA ALA A 83 12.49 -7.87 10.65
C ALA A 83 12.89 -6.40 10.85
N ASP A 84 14.20 -6.12 10.84
CA ASP A 84 14.74 -4.77 10.98
C ASP A 84 14.54 -3.91 9.73
N ASP A 85 14.60 -4.50 8.54
CA ASP A 85 14.33 -3.80 7.28
C ASP A 85 12.89 -3.32 7.25
N HIS A 86 11.96 -4.17 7.68
CA HIS A 86 10.55 -3.82 7.70
C HIS A 86 10.21 -2.82 8.81
N LEU A 87 10.87 -2.89 9.97
CA LEU A 87 10.80 -1.84 11.00
C LEU A 87 11.35 -0.51 10.49
N ARG A 88 12.43 -0.52 9.70
CA ARG A 88 12.93 0.68 9.01
C ARG A 88 11.90 1.22 8.02
N ALA A 89 11.31 0.36 7.19
CA ALA A 89 10.26 0.74 6.26
C ALA A 89 9.04 1.37 6.97
N ALA A 90 8.63 0.84 8.12
CA ALA A 90 7.54 1.38 8.92
C ALA A 90 7.79 2.81 9.45
N ARG A 91 9.07 3.23 9.56
CA ARG A 91 9.48 4.59 9.94
C ARG A 91 9.64 5.54 8.75
N THR A 92 9.51 5.06 7.52
CA THR A 92 9.72 5.86 6.32
C THR A 92 8.39 6.23 5.69
N LEU A 93 8.14 7.53 5.57
CA LEU A 93 7.03 8.04 4.77
C LEU A 93 7.50 8.20 3.33
N THR A 94 6.68 7.73 2.39
CA THR A 94 6.96 7.79 0.95
C THR A 94 5.71 8.30 0.23
N PRO A 95 5.79 8.69 -1.07
CA PRO A 95 4.61 9.07 -1.82
C PRO A 95 3.57 7.94 -1.93
N ARG A 96 3.99 6.68 -1.74
CA ARG A 96 3.12 5.50 -1.71
C ARG A 96 2.56 5.17 -0.33
N TRP A 97 2.88 5.97 0.70
CA TRP A 97 2.41 5.74 2.08
C TRP A 97 0.90 5.47 2.17
N PRO A 98 0.00 6.19 1.46
CA PRO A 98 -1.43 5.90 1.53
C PRO A 98 -1.82 4.47 1.15
N LEU A 99 -1.01 3.74 0.38
CA LEU A 99 -1.27 2.33 0.00
C LEU A 99 -0.48 1.32 0.84
N THR A 100 0.51 1.78 1.60
CA THR A 100 1.38 0.90 2.36
C THR A 100 1.09 0.96 3.85
N ALA A 101 0.51 2.05 4.37
CA ALA A 101 0.28 2.23 5.81
C ALA A 101 -0.64 1.17 6.42
N ASP A 102 -1.69 0.75 5.68
CA ASP A 102 -2.66 -0.23 6.13
C ASP A 102 -1.99 -1.50 6.67
N ARG A 103 -1.01 -2.05 5.94
CA ARG A 103 -0.30 -3.27 6.32
C ARG A 103 0.45 -3.16 7.65
N TYR A 104 0.81 -1.96 8.11
CA TYR A 104 1.46 -1.79 9.41
C TYR A 104 0.46 -1.79 10.57
N VAL A 105 -0.83 -1.59 10.29
CA VAL A 105 -1.87 -1.42 11.30
C VAL A 105 -2.82 -2.62 11.36
N THR A 106 -3.14 -3.20 10.20
CA THR A 106 -4.23 -4.19 10.06
C THR A 106 -3.74 -5.62 9.86
N THR A 107 -2.43 -5.85 9.97
CA THR A 107 -1.83 -7.19 9.91
C THR A 107 -2.22 -8.04 11.12
N ARG A 108 -2.61 -9.29 10.87
CA ARG A 108 -3.01 -10.27 11.90
C ARG A 108 -1.98 -11.40 12.00
N ALA A 109 -1.56 -11.69 13.22
CA ALA A 109 -0.57 -12.73 13.49
C ALA A 109 -1.14 -14.15 13.27
N LEU A 110 -0.36 -14.99 12.59
CA LEU A 110 -0.47 -16.45 12.71
C LEU A 110 0.57 -16.99 13.69
N HIS A 111 1.73 -16.34 13.77
CA HIS A 111 2.80 -16.64 14.70
C HIS A 111 3.61 -15.37 14.97
N ASP A 112 3.64 -14.88 16.22
CA ASP A 112 4.40 -13.68 16.59
C ASP A 112 4.81 -13.73 18.08
N PRO A 113 5.67 -14.68 18.48
CA PRO A 113 5.96 -14.96 19.89
C PRO A 113 6.56 -13.75 20.63
N ASP A 114 7.33 -12.91 19.93
CA ASP A 114 8.02 -11.75 20.51
C ASP A 114 7.26 -10.42 20.29
N GLY A 115 6.00 -10.48 19.84
CA GLY A 115 5.19 -9.29 19.60
C GLY A 115 5.82 -8.31 18.58
N TRP A 116 6.48 -8.83 17.55
CA TRP A 116 7.14 -8.01 16.53
C TRP A 116 6.13 -7.17 15.73
N LEU A 117 4.95 -7.70 15.42
CA LEU A 117 3.91 -6.96 14.69
C LEU A 117 3.41 -5.76 15.49
N ARG A 118 3.27 -5.92 16.81
CA ARG A 118 2.94 -4.79 17.70
C ARG A 118 4.03 -3.73 17.64
N ARG A 119 5.31 -4.12 17.66
CA ARG A 119 6.43 -3.18 17.51
C ARG A 119 6.41 -2.45 16.17
N VAL A 120 6.08 -3.13 15.07
CA VAL A 120 5.92 -2.51 13.74
C VAL A 120 4.82 -1.46 13.75
N ARG A 121 3.64 -1.80 14.28
CA ARG A 121 2.51 -0.87 14.41
C ARG A 121 2.87 0.34 15.26
N ASP A 122 3.41 0.10 16.45
CA ASP A 122 3.75 1.17 17.40
C ASP A 122 4.84 2.10 16.80
N THR A 123 5.81 1.52 16.07
CA THR A 123 6.83 2.26 15.32
C THR A 123 6.19 3.14 14.24
N HIS A 124 5.25 2.60 13.47
CA HIS A 124 4.57 3.34 12.42
C HIS A 124 3.72 4.49 12.98
N LEU A 125 2.91 4.21 13.99
CA LEU A 125 2.05 5.22 14.63
C LEU A 125 2.88 6.33 15.29
N SER A 126 4.00 5.97 15.92
CA SER A 126 4.95 6.95 16.46
C SER A 126 5.54 7.84 15.37
N ARG A 127 5.91 7.26 14.22
CA ARG A 127 6.39 8.03 13.07
C ARG A 127 5.34 9.02 12.56
N LEU A 128 4.09 8.60 12.48
CA LEU A 128 2.96 9.45 12.06
C LEU A 128 2.71 10.60 13.03
N ALA A 129 2.80 10.33 14.34
CA ALA A 129 2.66 11.36 15.36
C ALA A 129 3.76 12.44 15.27
N GLN A 130 4.98 12.04 14.88
CA GLN A 130 6.13 12.95 14.72
C GLN A 130 6.16 13.69 13.37
N ALA A 131 5.42 13.19 12.36
CA ALA A 131 5.47 13.74 11.02
C ALA A 131 4.77 15.10 10.92
N ARG A 132 5.51 16.10 10.45
CA ARG A 132 5.01 17.48 10.32
C ARG A 132 4.22 17.65 9.02
N PRO A 133 3.23 18.57 8.96
CA PRO A 133 2.45 18.80 7.75
C PRO A 133 3.28 19.03 6.47
N PRO A 134 4.39 19.82 6.48
CA PRO A 134 5.18 20.04 5.27
C PRO A 134 5.77 18.77 4.65
N GLU A 135 6.08 17.75 5.46
CA GLU A 135 6.60 16.47 4.97
C GLU A 135 5.57 15.75 4.10
N PHE A 136 4.31 15.68 4.56
CA PHE A 136 3.22 15.11 3.77
C PHE A 136 2.95 15.92 2.51
N THR A 137 3.01 17.25 2.58
CA THR A 137 2.84 18.10 1.41
C THR A 137 3.96 17.87 0.39
N ALA A 138 5.21 17.69 0.81
CA ALA A 138 6.33 17.37 -0.08
C ALA A 138 6.14 16.00 -0.77
N LEU A 139 5.72 14.97 -0.03
CA LEU A 139 5.37 13.67 -0.61
C LEU A 139 4.18 13.78 -1.57
N ALA A 140 3.20 14.62 -1.26
CA ALA A 140 2.05 14.87 -2.11
C ALA A 140 2.45 15.55 -3.43
N ARG A 141 3.43 16.46 -3.43
CA ARG A 141 4.00 17.02 -4.67
C ARG A 141 4.67 15.95 -5.54
N GLN A 142 5.40 15.00 -4.94
CA GLN A 142 6.01 13.90 -5.69
C GLN A 142 4.94 12.97 -6.32
N ALA A 143 3.86 12.67 -5.58
CA ALA A 143 2.73 11.92 -6.11
C ALA A 143 2.01 12.69 -7.24
N TRP A 144 1.81 14.00 -7.07
CA TRP A 144 1.23 14.87 -8.10
C TRP A 144 2.08 14.90 -9.37
N ALA A 145 3.40 15.02 -9.25
CA ALA A 145 4.31 15.00 -10.39
C ALA A 145 4.21 13.68 -11.18
N SER A 146 4.05 12.55 -10.47
CA SER A 146 3.81 11.25 -11.10
C SER A 146 2.47 11.21 -11.84
N ALA A 147 1.41 11.80 -11.26
CA ALA A 147 0.09 11.92 -11.90
C ALA A 147 0.13 12.83 -13.14
N ALA A 148 0.77 13.99 -13.05
CA ALA A 148 0.93 14.93 -14.16
C ALA A 148 1.72 14.32 -15.32
N ALA A 149 2.80 13.58 -15.03
CA ALA A 149 3.56 12.87 -16.04
C ALA A 149 2.75 11.77 -16.74
N ALA A 150 1.93 11.01 -15.98
CA ALA A 150 1.02 10.02 -16.54
C ALA A 150 -0.07 10.66 -17.41
N HIS A 151 -0.64 11.79 -16.97
CA HIS A 151 -1.67 12.52 -17.73
C HIS A 151 -1.12 13.06 -19.04
N ALA A 152 0.06 13.68 -19.02
CA ALA A 152 0.73 14.15 -20.23
C ALA A 152 1.05 13.00 -21.21
N ARG A 153 1.41 11.81 -20.72
CA ARG A 153 1.56 10.61 -21.57
C ARG A 153 0.22 10.15 -22.14
N ALA A 154 -0.84 10.12 -21.34
CA ALA A 154 -2.18 9.72 -21.80
C ALA A 154 -2.68 10.60 -22.94
N VAL A 155 -2.51 11.93 -22.82
CA VAL A 155 -2.91 12.91 -23.85
C VAL A 155 -2.18 12.61 -25.17
N ARG A 156 -0.85 12.46 -25.13
CA ARG A 156 -0.06 12.17 -26.35
C ARG A 156 -0.44 10.83 -27.00
N LEU A 157 -0.70 9.80 -26.20
CA LEU A 157 -1.11 8.49 -26.72
C LEU A 157 -2.50 8.55 -27.38
N ALA A 158 -3.42 9.32 -26.81
CA ALA A 158 -4.74 9.51 -27.39
C ALA A 158 -4.69 10.29 -28.72
N GLU A 159 -3.79 11.27 -28.85
CA GLU A 159 -3.55 11.97 -30.12
C GLU A 159 -3.06 11.03 -31.23
N TRP A 160 -2.36 9.95 -30.89
CA TRP A 160 -1.86 8.94 -31.83
C TRP A 160 -2.77 7.72 -31.97
N TYR A 161 -4.01 7.81 -31.48
CA TYR A 161 -5.01 6.72 -31.49
C TYR A 161 -4.57 5.44 -30.75
N GLU A 162 -3.58 5.52 -29.85
CA GLU A 162 -3.16 4.43 -28.97
C GLU A 162 -4.08 4.33 -27.74
N THR A 163 -5.34 3.99 -27.99
CA THR A 163 -6.43 4.07 -27.00
C THR A 163 -6.18 3.21 -25.77
N ASP A 164 -5.71 1.98 -25.93
CA ASP A 164 -5.45 1.07 -24.81
C ASP A 164 -4.29 1.56 -23.92
N ALA A 165 -3.22 2.06 -24.54
CA ALA A 165 -2.08 2.63 -23.81
C ALA A 165 -2.48 3.91 -23.06
N ALA A 166 -3.33 4.75 -23.68
CA ALA A 166 -3.90 5.92 -23.02
C ALA A 166 -4.76 5.51 -21.81
N LEU A 167 -5.62 4.49 -21.94
CA LEU A 167 -6.44 3.98 -20.84
C LEU A 167 -5.59 3.47 -19.66
N GLN A 168 -4.49 2.78 -19.92
CA GLN A 168 -3.55 2.37 -18.88
C GLN A 168 -2.97 3.59 -18.15
N GLN A 169 -2.54 4.63 -18.88
CA GLN A 169 -2.03 5.85 -18.25
C GLN A 169 -3.11 6.57 -17.43
N LEU A 170 -4.37 6.58 -17.86
CA LEU A 170 -5.47 7.15 -17.07
C LEU A 170 -5.66 6.39 -15.74
N GLY A 171 -5.41 5.08 -15.70
CA GLY A 171 -5.35 4.30 -14.46
C GLY A 171 -4.28 4.84 -13.49
N GLU A 172 -3.07 5.09 -13.98
CA GLU A 172 -1.98 5.68 -13.20
C GLU A 172 -2.31 7.09 -12.70
N VAL A 173 -2.93 7.93 -13.54
CA VAL A 173 -3.36 9.28 -13.13
C VAL A 173 -4.33 9.21 -11.96
N ARG A 174 -5.37 8.37 -12.06
CA ARG A 174 -6.36 8.19 -10.99
C ARG A 174 -5.71 7.73 -9.69
N LEU A 175 -4.83 6.74 -9.77
CA LEU A 175 -4.13 6.20 -8.60
C LEU A 175 -3.28 7.28 -7.94
N HIS A 176 -2.39 7.93 -8.70
CA HIS A 176 -1.50 8.95 -8.15
C HIS A 176 -2.25 10.17 -7.62
N ALA A 177 -3.31 10.63 -8.29
CA ALA A 177 -4.18 11.67 -7.76
C ALA A 177 -4.80 11.26 -6.41
N ALA A 178 -5.26 10.00 -6.27
CA ALA A 178 -5.78 9.50 -5.00
C ALA A 178 -4.70 9.48 -3.89
N LEU A 179 -3.43 9.23 -4.24
CA LEU A 179 -2.32 9.33 -3.29
C LEU A 179 -2.09 10.76 -2.83
N VAL A 180 -2.22 11.77 -3.71
CA VAL A 180 -2.15 13.18 -3.32
C VAL A 180 -3.21 13.47 -2.26
N THR A 181 -4.48 13.12 -2.52
CA THR A 181 -5.58 13.29 -1.56
C THR A 181 -5.33 12.55 -0.25
N GLY A 182 -4.83 11.31 -0.31
CA GLY A 182 -4.47 10.53 0.87
C GLY A 182 -3.36 11.18 1.71
N LEU A 183 -2.32 11.71 1.07
CA LEU A 183 -1.22 12.40 1.76
C LEU A 183 -1.69 13.72 2.39
N LEU A 184 -2.47 14.52 1.68
CA LEU A 184 -2.96 15.82 2.17
C LEU A 184 -3.97 15.68 3.32
N SER A 185 -4.75 14.60 3.32
CA SER A 185 -5.71 14.25 4.39
C SER A 185 -5.14 13.33 5.47
N ARG A 186 -3.90 12.85 5.32
CA ARG A 186 -3.30 11.80 6.17
C ARG A 186 -4.16 10.53 6.26
N THR A 187 -4.82 10.18 5.16
CA THR A 187 -5.62 8.98 5.03
C THR A 187 -4.87 7.92 4.24
N TYR A 188 -4.96 6.68 4.72
CA TYR A 188 -4.53 5.51 3.98
C TYR A 188 -5.73 4.66 3.53
N PHE A 189 -5.47 3.82 2.55
CA PHE A 189 -6.43 3.01 1.81
C PHE A 189 -6.01 1.54 1.89
N ARG A 190 -6.99 0.65 1.69
CA ARG A 190 -6.73 -0.80 1.70
C ARG A 190 -5.85 -1.21 0.52
N ASP A 191 -6.15 -0.65 -0.65
CA ASP A 191 -5.44 -0.87 -1.90
C ASP A 191 -5.68 0.30 -2.88
N GLY A 192 -5.16 0.18 -4.11
CA GLY A 192 -5.32 1.23 -5.13
C GLY A 192 -6.75 1.38 -5.65
N ALA A 193 -7.53 0.31 -5.71
CA ALA A 193 -8.93 0.38 -6.13
C ALA A 193 -9.78 1.07 -5.06
N ASP A 194 -9.53 0.76 -3.78
CA ASP A 194 -10.12 1.47 -2.64
C ASP A 194 -9.78 2.95 -2.66
N ALA A 195 -8.51 3.29 -2.91
CA ALA A 195 -8.06 4.69 -3.00
C ALA A 195 -8.85 5.45 -4.07
N VAL A 196 -8.85 4.95 -5.32
CA VAL A 196 -9.52 5.60 -6.46
C VAL A 196 -11.03 5.70 -6.26
N ARG A 197 -11.66 4.68 -5.66
CA ARG A 197 -13.08 4.69 -5.33
C ARG A 197 -13.41 5.72 -4.24
N ARG A 198 -12.67 5.73 -3.13
CA ARG A 198 -12.94 6.61 -1.99
C ARG A 198 -12.66 8.08 -2.28
N THR A 199 -11.78 8.39 -3.22
CA THR A 199 -11.54 9.76 -3.68
C THR A 199 -12.47 10.18 -4.82
N GLY A 200 -13.32 9.29 -5.34
CA GLY A 200 -14.25 9.60 -6.43
C GLY A 200 -13.58 9.76 -7.80
N PHE A 201 -12.35 9.25 -7.98
CA PHE A 201 -11.63 9.34 -9.25
C PHE A 201 -11.93 8.17 -10.20
N ALA A 202 -12.68 7.17 -9.71
CA ALA A 202 -13.15 6.06 -10.53
C ALA A 202 -14.04 6.58 -11.68
N GLY A 203 -13.79 6.11 -12.90
CA GLY A 203 -14.61 6.45 -14.07
C GLY A 203 -14.37 7.84 -14.68
N LEU A 204 -13.65 8.73 -14.01
CA LEU A 204 -13.33 10.07 -14.56
C LEU A 204 -12.59 9.97 -15.89
N ASP A 205 -12.97 10.78 -16.87
CA ASP A 205 -12.32 10.83 -18.17
C ASP A 205 -11.01 11.64 -18.15
N MET A 206 -10.35 11.75 -19.30
CA MET A 206 -9.08 12.46 -19.43
C MET A 206 -9.18 13.96 -19.12
N ALA A 207 -10.29 14.61 -19.47
CA ALA A 207 -10.50 16.03 -19.26
C ALA A 207 -10.82 16.33 -17.79
N ASP A 208 -11.69 15.51 -17.19
CA ASP A 208 -12.00 15.52 -15.76
C ASP A 208 -10.74 15.36 -14.92
N LEU A 209 -9.90 14.38 -15.26
CA LEU A 209 -8.64 14.15 -14.55
C LEU A 209 -7.68 15.33 -14.71
N GLY A 210 -7.63 15.96 -15.89
CA GLY A 210 -6.86 17.19 -16.08
C GLY A 210 -7.32 18.33 -15.18
N ARG A 211 -8.64 18.46 -14.94
CA ARG A 211 -9.20 19.43 -13.99
C ARG A 211 -8.84 19.09 -12.55
N VAL A 212 -8.99 17.83 -12.14
CA VAL A 212 -8.58 17.35 -10.81
C VAL A 212 -7.11 17.68 -10.54
N LEU A 213 -6.22 17.44 -11.50
CA LEU A 213 -4.79 17.73 -11.33
C LEU A 213 -4.51 19.24 -11.16
N ARG A 214 -5.24 20.11 -11.84
CA ARG A 214 -5.11 21.57 -11.65
C ARG A 214 -5.61 22.01 -10.28
N GLU A 215 -6.74 21.47 -9.82
CA GLU A 215 -7.27 21.76 -8.48
C GLU A 215 -6.29 21.31 -7.38
N LEU A 216 -5.74 20.10 -7.50
CA LEU A 216 -4.71 19.60 -6.60
C LEU A 216 -3.42 20.44 -6.64
N ALA A 217 -3.03 20.94 -7.82
CA ALA A 217 -1.90 21.85 -7.95
C ALA A 217 -2.13 23.17 -7.21
N THR A 218 -3.34 23.74 -7.33
CA THR A 218 -3.74 24.95 -6.59
C THR A 218 -3.72 24.70 -5.08
N GLU A 219 -4.23 23.55 -4.61
CA GLU A 219 -4.19 23.20 -3.19
C GLU A 219 -2.74 23.08 -2.67
N LEU A 220 -1.86 22.40 -3.43
CA LEU A 220 -0.45 22.23 -3.08
C LEU A 220 0.31 23.57 -3.06
N ALA A 221 0.00 24.48 -4.00
CA ALA A 221 0.51 25.84 -4.03
C ALA A 221 0.10 26.63 -2.79
N GLY A 222 -1.18 26.55 -2.41
CA GLY A 222 -1.70 27.17 -1.18
C GLY A 222 -1.05 26.64 0.11
N ARG A 223 -0.43 25.46 0.07
CA ARG A 223 0.34 24.86 1.17
C ARG A 223 1.83 25.21 1.14
N GLY A 224 2.17 26.35 0.53
CA GLY A 224 3.42 27.07 0.72
C GLY A 224 4.29 27.21 -0.52
N ARG A 225 4.19 26.30 -1.50
CA ARG A 225 5.02 26.33 -2.73
C ARG A 225 4.30 25.67 -3.91
N PRO A 226 4.46 26.20 -5.13
CA PRO A 226 3.87 25.62 -6.34
C PRO A 226 4.39 24.20 -6.59
N VAL A 227 3.66 23.47 -7.45
CA VAL A 227 4.05 22.12 -7.87
C VAL A 227 5.18 22.12 -8.91
N ASP A 228 5.25 23.17 -9.72
CA ASP A 228 6.34 23.39 -10.65
C ASP A 228 7.52 24.04 -9.92
N ALA A 229 8.69 23.41 -10.06
CA ALA A 229 9.95 23.93 -9.55
C ALA A 229 10.87 24.29 -10.71
N THR A 230 11.72 25.28 -10.49
CA THR A 230 12.88 25.57 -11.33
C THR A 230 14.08 24.72 -10.87
N PRO A 231 15.14 24.54 -11.69
CA PRO A 231 16.35 23.84 -11.25
C PRO A 231 16.93 24.38 -9.94
N GLU A 232 16.84 25.69 -9.71
CA GLU A 232 17.31 26.38 -8.51
C GLU A 232 16.47 26.07 -7.27
N THR A 233 15.19 25.77 -7.46
CA THR A 233 14.21 25.58 -6.37
C THR A 233 13.84 24.10 -6.16
N MET A 234 14.41 23.19 -6.96
CA MET A 234 14.13 21.74 -6.98
C MET A 234 14.53 21.03 -5.68
N PHE A 235 15.57 21.50 -5.00
CA PHE A 235 16.13 20.87 -3.79
C PHE A 235 15.60 21.47 -2.48
N ASP A 236 14.85 22.56 -2.57
CA ASP A 236 14.22 23.18 -1.42
C ASP A 236 13.04 22.29 -0.96
N SER A 237 13.03 21.89 0.32
CA SER A 237 12.00 21.03 0.93
C SER A 237 10.90 21.80 1.63
#